data_AF-A0A7C5M997-F1
#
_entry.id   AF-A0A7C5M997-F1
#
_cell.length_a   1.000
_cell.length_b   1.000
_cell.length_c   1.000
_cell.angle_alpha   90.00
_cell.angle_beta   90.00
_cell.angle_gamma   90.00
#
_symmetry.space_group_name_H-M   'P 1'
#
loop_
_entity.id
_entity.type
_entity.pdbx_description
1 polymer ?
#
loop_
_entity_poly.entity_id
_entity_poly.type
_entity_poly.pdbx_seq_one_letter_code
_entity_poly.pdbx_strand_id
1 'polypeptide(L)'
;MELTAWSLIGEHIDHTMLKPTATPQEIARLCHEGLEMKVCSICVPPSYVHLAKETVGSSLKVDCVIAFPLGYSLPEVKAFEVERCIGEGADEVDFVINQGLVKGGCWDEFDRDVL
;
A
#
# COMPACT_ATOMS: atom_id res chain seq x y z
N MET A 1 -3.92 10.48 31.16
CA MET A 1 -4.57 10.00 29.93
C MET A 1 -4.84 8.52 30.13
N GLU A 2 -6.10 8.11 30.10
CA GLU A 2 -6.45 6.69 30.12
C GLU A 2 -6.03 6.07 28.79
N LEU A 3 -5.10 5.10 28.83
CA LEU A 3 -4.74 4.33 27.66
C LEU A 3 -5.91 3.42 27.31
N THR A 4 -6.53 3.65 26.15
CA THR A 4 -7.52 2.74 25.59
C THR A 4 -6.81 1.60 24.84
N ALA A 5 -7.47 0.46 24.65
CA ALA A 5 -6.92 -0.62 23.81
C ALA A 5 -6.52 -0.10 22.41
N TRP A 6 -7.28 0.86 21.88
CA TRP A 6 -6.97 1.52 20.61
C TRP A 6 -5.62 2.26 20.62
N SER A 7 -5.34 3.02 21.70
CA SER A 7 -4.08 3.75 21.82
C SER A 7 -2.82 2.87 21.87
N LEU A 8 -2.99 1.55 22.01
CA LEU A 8 -1.90 0.57 21.98
C LEU A 8 -1.73 -0.13 20.61
N ILE A 9 -2.70 -0.01 19.69
CA ILE A 9 -2.68 -0.76 18.42
C ILE A 9 -2.82 0.10 17.17
N GLY A 10 -3.40 1.31 17.27
CA GLY A 10 -3.69 2.15 16.10
C GLY A 10 -2.44 2.41 15.25
N GLU A 11 -1.32 2.74 15.90
CA GLU A 11 -0.01 2.98 15.29
C GLU A 11 0.65 1.74 14.64
N HIS A 12 -0.03 0.58 14.68
CA HIS A 12 0.40 -0.67 14.05
C HIS A 12 -0.58 -1.17 12.98
N ILE A 13 -1.54 -0.33 12.58
CA ILE A 13 -2.57 -0.68 11.60
C ILE A 13 -2.37 0.13 10.32
N ASP A 14 -2.46 -0.55 9.18
CA ASP A 14 -2.59 0.07 7.87
C ASP A 14 -4.06 0.06 7.45
N HIS A 15 -4.71 1.23 7.48
CA HIS A 15 -6.13 1.34 7.15
C HIS A 15 -6.30 1.23 5.63
N THR A 16 -6.95 0.16 5.18
CA THR A 16 -6.79 -0.34 3.81
C THR A 16 -8.08 -0.27 2.98
N MET A 17 -7.98 0.18 1.73
CA MET A 17 -9.06 0.08 0.73
C MET A 17 -8.53 -0.48 -0.60
N LEU A 18 -8.67 -1.79 -0.81
CA LEU A 18 -8.25 -2.47 -2.04
C LEU A 18 -9.41 -3.14 -2.79
N LYS A 19 -10.65 -2.67 -2.56
CA LYS A 19 -11.80 -3.15 -3.33
C LYS A 19 -11.60 -2.77 -4.81
N PRO A 20 -11.80 -3.70 -5.77
CA PRO A 20 -11.70 -3.37 -7.19
C PRO A 20 -12.68 -2.27 -7.66
N THR A 21 -13.73 -2.01 -6.87
CA THR A 21 -14.75 -1.00 -7.13
C THR A 21 -14.61 0.24 -6.25
N ALA A 22 -13.49 0.40 -5.53
CA ALA A 22 -13.26 1.55 -4.67
C ALA A 22 -13.36 2.84 -5.48
N THR A 23 -14.14 3.79 -4.99
CA THR A 23 -14.34 5.10 -5.61
C THR A 23 -13.41 6.13 -5.01
N PRO A 24 -13.09 7.25 -5.71
CA PRO A 24 -12.33 8.35 -5.12
C PRO A 24 -12.91 8.87 -3.80
N GLN A 25 -14.24 8.90 -3.67
CA GLN A 25 -14.93 9.34 -2.45
C GLN A 25 -14.71 8.37 -1.29
N GLU A 26 -14.67 7.07 -1.55
CA GLU A 26 -14.36 6.06 -0.53
C GLU A 26 -12.90 6.12 -0.10
N ILE A 27 -11.97 6.43 -1.02
CA ILE A 27 -10.57 6.66 -0.68
C ILE A 27 -10.40 7.92 0.18
N ALA A 28 -11.05 9.04 -0.17
CA ALA A 28 -11.01 10.24 0.66
C ALA A 28 -11.58 9.97 2.07
N ARG A 29 -12.67 9.19 2.16
CA ARG A 29 -13.23 8.76 3.46
C ARG A 29 -12.22 7.91 4.24
N LEU A 30 -11.57 6.92 3.61
CA LEU A 30 -10.51 6.12 4.23
C LEU A 30 -9.42 7.01 4.84
N CYS A 31 -8.98 8.04 4.11
CA CYS A 31 -7.97 8.98 4.58
C CYS A 31 -8.40 9.72 5.84
N HIS A 32 -9.62 10.28 5.84
CA HIS A 32 -10.14 11.00 7.00
C HIS A 32 -10.32 10.09 8.21
N GLU A 33 -10.86 8.89 8.01
CA GLU A 33 -10.95 7.87 9.08
C GLU A 33 -9.57 7.53 9.64
N GLY A 34 -8.56 7.33 8.78
CA GLY A 34 -7.19 7.05 9.21
C GLY A 34 -6.58 8.16 10.07
N LEU A 35 -6.81 9.42 9.69
CA LEU A 35 -6.37 10.58 10.46
C LEU A 35 -7.06 10.67 11.84
N GLU A 36 -8.38 10.47 11.88
CA GLU A 36 -9.17 10.49 13.12
C GLU A 36 -8.74 9.37 14.08
N MET A 37 -8.53 8.18 13.52
CA MET A 37 -8.12 6.98 14.23
C MET A 37 -6.63 6.99 14.61
N LYS A 38 -5.79 7.83 13.98
CA LYS A 38 -4.33 7.85 14.19
C LYS A 38 -3.69 6.48 13.92
N VAL A 39 -3.97 5.95 12.73
CA VAL A 39 -3.38 4.69 12.27
C VAL A 39 -1.90 4.87 11.87
N CYS A 40 -1.20 3.80 11.48
CA CYS A 40 0.18 3.87 10.99
C CYS A 40 0.23 4.50 9.58
N SER A 41 -0.57 3.95 8.67
CA SER A 41 -0.63 4.35 7.27
C SER A 41 -2.04 4.17 6.68
N ILE A 42 -2.25 4.72 5.49
CA ILE A 42 -3.34 4.32 4.59
C ILE A 42 -2.79 3.50 3.43
N CYS A 43 -3.38 2.33 3.18
CA CYS A 43 -3.01 1.46 2.08
C CYS A 43 -4.04 1.55 0.95
N VAL A 44 -3.57 1.93 -0.25
CA VAL A 44 -4.41 2.20 -1.43
C VAL A 44 -3.82 1.58 -2.72
N PRO A 45 -4.63 1.43 -3.80
CA PRO A 45 -4.13 1.07 -5.12
C PRO A 45 -3.31 2.22 -5.76
N PRO A 46 -2.39 1.91 -6.71
CA PRO A 46 -1.52 2.90 -7.36
C PRO A 46 -2.20 4.17 -7.87
N SER A 47 -3.37 4.03 -8.48
CA SER A 47 -4.13 5.14 -9.06
C SER A 47 -4.61 6.18 -8.04
N TYR A 48 -4.57 5.85 -6.74
CA TYR A 48 -5.11 6.66 -5.66
C TYR A 48 -4.05 7.25 -4.74
N VAL A 49 -2.76 6.95 -4.96
CA VAL A 49 -1.65 7.46 -4.13
C VAL A 49 -1.67 8.98 -4.05
N HIS A 50 -1.81 9.66 -5.19
CA HIS A 50 -1.83 11.12 -5.23
C HIS A 50 -2.96 11.71 -4.37
N LEU A 51 -4.20 11.22 -4.58
CA LEU A 51 -5.37 11.66 -3.83
C LEU A 51 -5.19 11.41 -2.32
N ALA A 52 -4.71 10.23 -1.96
CA ALA A 52 -4.42 9.85 -0.58
C ALA A 52 -3.41 10.82 0.05
N LYS A 53 -2.29 11.07 -0.65
CA LYS A 53 -1.22 11.94 -0.18
C LYS A 53 -1.65 13.40 -0.06
N GLU A 54 -2.39 13.91 -1.03
CA GLU A 54 -2.98 15.26 -0.97
C GLU A 54 -3.92 15.40 0.24
N THR A 55 -4.66 14.36 0.58
CA THR A 55 -5.64 14.39 1.68
C THR A 55 -4.98 14.33 3.06
N VAL A 56 -3.98 13.46 3.27
CA VAL A 56 -3.35 13.25 4.59
C VAL A 56 -2.12 14.13 4.83
N GLY A 57 -1.49 14.63 3.75
CA GLY A 57 -0.25 15.38 3.81
C GLY A 57 0.87 14.60 4.49
N SER A 58 1.52 15.23 5.47
CA SER A 58 2.58 14.61 6.29
C SER A 58 2.06 14.04 7.62
N SER A 59 0.75 14.09 7.87
CA SER A 59 0.17 13.64 9.15
C SER A 59 0.05 12.12 9.23
N LEU A 60 0.07 11.44 8.09
CA LEU A 60 -0.05 9.99 7.98
C LEU A 60 0.75 9.52 6.76
N LYS A 61 1.29 8.30 6.84
CA LYS A 61 1.97 7.67 5.70
C LYS A 61 0.96 7.14 4.69
N VAL A 62 1.36 7.11 3.42
CA VAL A 62 0.63 6.47 2.33
C VAL A 62 1.41 5.24 1.87
N ASP A 63 0.82 4.07 2.08
CA ASP A 63 1.27 2.80 1.52
C ASP A 63 0.53 2.50 0.21
N CYS A 64 1.23 1.88 -0.73
CA CYS A 64 0.70 1.52 -2.03
C CYS A 64 1.01 0.07 -2.37
N VAL A 65 -0.02 -0.68 -2.77
CA VAL A 65 0.19 -2.05 -3.27
C VAL A 65 0.70 -2.08 -4.70
N ILE A 66 1.57 -3.04 -5.02
CA ILE A 66 2.17 -3.21 -6.37
C ILE A 66 2.04 -4.65 -6.85
N ALA A 67 1.75 -4.82 -8.14
CA ALA A 67 1.41 -6.12 -8.75
C ALA A 67 0.29 -6.89 -8.03
N PHE A 68 -0.55 -6.20 -7.27
CA PHE A 68 -1.60 -6.78 -6.45
C PHE A 68 -2.81 -7.24 -7.29
N PRO A 69 -3.48 -8.36 -6.94
CA PRO A 69 -3.20 -9.26 -5.83
C PRO A 69 -2.33 -10.46 -6.19
N LEU A 70 -1.91 -10.59 -7.45
CA LEU A 70 -1.43 -11.87 -7.99
C LEU A 70 0.11 -11.95 -8.09
N GLY A 71 0.79 -10.83 -8.23
CA GLY A 71 2.25 -10.74 -8.17
C GLY A 71 3.01 -11.30 -9.37
N TYR A 72 2.33 -11.80 -10.40
CA TYR A 72 2.96 -12.41 -11.58
C TYR A 72 3.37 -11.41 -12.68
N SER A 73 3.34 -10.11 -12.39
CA SER A 73 3.85 -9.07 -13.30
C SER A 73 5.36 -9.25 -13.48
N LEU A 74 5.89 -8.79 -14.62
CA LEU A 74 7.33 -8.82 -14.87
C LEU A 74 8.07 -7.88 -13.89
N PRO A 75 9.30 -8.22 -13.45
CA PRO A 75 10.05 -7.41 -12.48
C PRO A 75 10.22 -5.95 -12.91
N GLU A 76 10.47 -5.70 -14.20
CA GLU A 76 10.67 -4.35 -14.73
C GLU A 76 9.38 -3.52 -14.68
N VAL A 77 8.22 -4.18 -14.80
CA VAL A 77 6.91 -3.53 -14.67
C VAL A 77 6.64 -3.19 -13.20
N LYS A 78 7.00 -4.09 -12.27
CA LYS A 78 6.91 -3.81 -10.83
C LYS A 78 7.77 -2.61 -10.46
N ALA A 79 9.04 -2.61 -10.89
CA ALA A 79 9.97 -1.51 -10.64
C ALA A 79 9.42 -0.17 -11.17
N PHE A 80 8.86 -0.16 -12.39
CA PHE A 80 8.22 1.04 -12.93
C PHE A 80 7.02 1.51 -12.10
N GLU A 81 6.12 0.60 -11.68
CA GLU A 81 4.99 0.97 -10.82
C GLU A 81 5.47 1.54 -9.48
N VAL A 82 6.50 0.95 -8.87
CA VAL A 82 7.14 1.45 -7.63
C VAL A 82 7.64 2.89 -7.83
N GLU A 83 8.48 3.12 -8.83
CA GLU A 83 9.03 4.44 -9.14
C GLU A 83 7.91 5.46 -9.36
N ARG A 84 6.84 5.06 -10.05
CA ARG A 84 5.71 5.95 -10.32
C ARG A 84 4.93 6.30 -9.06
N CYS A 85 4.67 5.33 -8.19
CA CYS A 85 3.94 5.54 -6.94
C CYS A 85 4.73 6.40 -5.96
N ILE A 86 6.04 6.19 -5.85
CA ILE A 86 6.94 7.07 -5.08
C ILE A 86 6.86 8.50 -5.64
N GLY A 87 6.88 8.65 -6.97
CA GLY A 87 6.74 9.96 -7.62
C GLY A 87 5.38 10.65 -7.38
N GLU A 88 4.32 9.88 -7.10
CA GLU A 88 3.00 10.40 -6.70
C GLU A 88 2.88 10.65 -5.19
N GLY A 89 3.89 10.27 -4.41
CA GLY A 89 4.00 10.58 -2.98
C GLY A 89 3.72 9.42 -2.02
N ALA A 90 3.77 8.17 -2.49
CA ALA A 90 3.79 7.01 -1.60
C ALA A 90 5.03 7.05 -0.68
N ASP A 91 4.83 6.77 0.60
CA ASP A 91 5.90 6.65 1.60
C ASP A 91 6.37 5.20 1.76
N GLU A 92 5.47 4.24 1.50
CA GLU A 92 5.68 2.80 1.62
C GLU A 92 5.11 2.06 0.40
N VAL A 93 5.60 0.84 0.19
CA VAL A 93 5.17 -0.01 -0.92
C VAL A 93 5.08 -1.47 -0.47
N ASP A 94 3.90 -2.05 -0.67
CA ASP A 94 3.57 -3.46 -0.46
C ASP A 94 3.40 -4.20 -1.78
N PHE A 95 4.48 -4.77 -2.32
CA PHE A 95 4.41 -5.51 -3.58
C PHE A 95 4.13 -7.00 -3.38
N VAL A 96 3.38 -7.59 -4.33
CA VAL A 96 3.13 -9.03 -4.33
C VAL A 96 4.21 -9.75 -5.13
N ILE A 97 4.90 -10.69 -4.49
CA ILE A 97 5.86 -11.58 -5.13
C ILE A 97 5.19 -12.50 -6.15
N ASN A 98 5.94 -12.99 -7.15
CA ASN A 98 5.44 -14.05 -8.01
C ASN A 98 5.36 -15.38 -7.25
N GLN A 99 4.19 -15.63 -6.66
CA GLN A 99 3.91 -16.83 -5.86
C GLN A 99 4.10 -18.14 -6.63
N GLY A 100 3.93 -18.09 -7.97
CA GLY A 100 4.12 -19.25 -8.85
C GLY A 100 5.58 -19.71 -8.88
N LEU A 101 6.54 -18.77 -8.89
CA LEU A 101 7.97 -19.08 -8.87
C LEU A 101 8.36 -19.77 -7.57
N VAL A 102 7.90 -19.24 -6.43
CA VAL A 102 8.15 -19.85 -5.10
C VAL A 102 7.56 -21.27 -5.03
N LYS A 103 6.30 -21.45 -5.46
CA LYS A 103 5.66 -22.77 -5.48
C LYS A 103 6.32 -23.75 -6.46
N GLY A 104 6.88 -23.24 -7.55
CA GLY A 104 7.60 -24.02 -8.56
C GLY A 104 9.05 -24.34 -8.18
N GLY A 105 9.59 -23.76 -7.10
CA GLY A 105 11.00 -23.88 -6.74
C GLY A 105 11.94 -23.12 -7.70
N CYS A 106 11.43 -22.14 -8.44
CA CYS A 106 12.17 -21.32 -9.40
C CYS A 106 12.87 -20.16 -8.67
N TRP A 107 13.88 -20.47 -7.85
CA TRP A 107 14.52 -19.49 -6.98
C TRP A 107 15.34 -18.45 -7.75
N ASP A 108 16.01 -18.83 -8.84
CA ASP A 108 16.79 -17.86 -9.64
C ASP A 108 15.89 -16.81 -10.31
N GLU A 109 14.70 -17.22 -10.79
CA GLU A 109 13.69 -16.29 -11.30
C GLU A 109 13.08 -15.45 -10.18
N PHE A 110 12.87 -16.04 -9.00
CA PHE A 110 12.31 -15.35 -7.85
C PHE A 110 13.27 -14.28 -7.31
N ASP A 111 14.56 -14.57 -7.24
CA ASP A 111 15.58 -13.61 -6.82
C ASP A 111 15.58 -12.40 -7.76
N ARG A 112 15.44 -12.61 -9.08
CA ARG A 112 15.27 -11.50 -10.05
C ARG A 112 13.96 -10.73 -9.90
N ASP A 113 12.95 -11.30 -9.26
CA ASP A 113 11.64 -10.66 -9.02
C ASP A 113 11.67 -9.71 -7.81
N VAL A 114 12.61 -9.89 -6.87
CA VAL A 114 12.60 -9.20 -5.57
C VAL A 114 13.90 -8.47 -5.22
N LEU A 115 15.01 -8.73 -5.92
CA LEU A 115 16.34 -8.10 -5.72
C LEU A 115 16.69 -7.14 -6.85
#